data_AF-A0A519TWK3-F1
#
_entry.id   AF-A0A519TWK3-F1
#
_cell.length_a   1.000
_cell.length_b   1.000
_cell.length_c   1.000
_cell.angle_alpha   90.00
_cell.angle_beta   90.00
_cell.angle_gamma   90.00
#
_symmetry.space_group_name_H-M   'P 1'
#
loop_
_entity.id
_entity.type
_entity.pdbx_description
1 polymer ?
#
loop_
_entity_poly.entity_id
_entity_poly.type
_entity_poly.pdbx_seq_one_letter_code
_entity_poly.pdbx_strand_id
1 'polypeptide(L)'
;MKPRKSDLYDYATTKAHLALNVINAYSLLFDYCYYITFKRTLKEYKEEFSDPYEQPIWDLDFFTDVDDAYVQQLSKISGILVEYSADFLFRNGMDDEKVQNLFDEEQALRYAPANRHYIYKKGYRQLLIDTHQYIESVIETLYLYACAITMESYQLPKYMRCKVVYTLDESLRFLNLENYEVNTLTELILILDNEKEKLKRKK
;
A
#
# COMPACT_ATOMS: atom_id res chain seq x y z
N MET A 1 16.86 10.99 14.22
CA MET A 1 17.59 12.22 14.62
C MET A 1 16.58 13.38 14.80
N LYS A 2 16.83 14.48 15.54
CA LYS A 2 15.86 15.63 15.55
C LYS A 2 15.94 16.34 14.19
N PRO A 3 14.85 16.47 13.42
CA PRO A 3 14.89 17.03 12.06
C PRO A 3 15.32 18.50 12.10
N ARG A 4 16.23 18.90 11.19
CA ARG A 4 16.68 20.29 11.06
C ARG A 4 15.67 21.05 10.19
N LYS A 5 15.47 22.33 10.49
CA LYS A 5 14.58 23.26 9.77
C LYS A 5 14.94 23.49 8.28
N SER A 6 16.00 22.84 7.79
CA SER A 6 16.63 23.04 6.49
C SER A 6 16.74 21.78 5.64
N ASP A 7 16.20 20.64 6.08
CA ASP A 7 16.18 19.46 5.22
C ASP A 7 15.14 19.75 4.12
N LEU A 8 15.66 20.27 2.99
CA LEU A 8 14.91 20.49 1.77
C LEU A 8 14.23 19.16 1.44
N TYR A 9 12.91 19.18 1.39
CA TYR A 9 12.13 18.06 0.89
C TYR A 9 12.66 17.68 -0.49
N ASP A 10 13.21 16.48 -0.61
CA ASP A 10 13.69 15.96 -1.89
C ASP A 10 12.55 15.19 -2.56
N TYR A 11 12.03 15.78 -3.62
CA TYR A 11 10.92 15.24 -4.39
C TYR A 11 11.26 13.90 -5.05
N ALA A 12 12.50 13.74 -5.55
CA ALA A 12 12.93 12.49 -6.17
C ALA A 12 13.00 11.36 -5.13
N THR A 13 13.56 11.67 -3.96
CA THR A 13 13.61 10.77 -2.80
C THR A 13 12.21 10.41 -2.31
N THR A 14 11.29 11.39 -2.24
CA THR A 14 9.90 11.12 -1.83
C THR A 14 9.16 10.19 -2.80
N LYS A 15 9.35 10.38 -4.10
CA LYS A 15 8.79 9.49 -5.12
C LYS A 15 9.37 8.07 -5.03
N ALA A 16 10.68 7.95 -4.82
CA ALA A 16 11.31 6.65 -4.62
C ALA A 16 10.75 5.92 -3.39
N HIS A 17 10.53 6.63 -2.28
CA HIS A 17 9.93 6.03 -1.08
C HIS A 17 8.46 5.67 -1.28
N LEU A 18 7.70 6.46 -2.02
CA LEU A 18 6.33 6.12 -2.39
C LEU A 18 6.30 4.83 -3.22
N ALA A 19 7.13 4.73 -4.26
CA ALA A 19 7.23 3.52 -5.09
C ALA A 19 7.54 2.29 -4.22
N LEU A 20 8.56 2.38 -3.37
CA LEU A 20 8.93 1.27 -2.49
C LEU A 20 7.81 0.89 -1.51
N ASN A 21 7.10 1.87 -0.93
CA ASN A 21 5.97 1.59 -0.04
C ASN A 21 4.81 0.90 -0.76
N VAL A 22 4.54 1.26 -2.02
CA VAL A 22 3.54 0.57 -2.84
C VAL A 22 3.99 -0.86 -3.15
N ILE A 23 5.27 -1.05 -3.50
CA ILE A 23 5.87 -2.36 -3.75
C ILE A 23 5.75 -3.29 -2.54
N ASN A 24 6.14 -2.78 -1.38
CA ASN A 24 6.01 -3.51 -0.12
C ASN A 24 4.55 -3.80 0.21
N ALA A 25 3.63 -2.86 -0.11
CA ALA A 25 2.20 -3.05 0.13
C ALA A 25 1.61 -4.21 -0.66
N TYR A 26 1.80 -4.27 -1.98
CA TYR A 26 1.28 -5.39 -2.76
C TYR A 26 1.98 -6.71 -2.43
N SER A 27 3.27 -6.67 -2.06
CA SER A 27 4.02 -7.87 -1.65
C SER A 27 3.46 -8.45 -0.35
N LEU A 28 3.14 -7.62 0.64
CA LEU A 28 2.54 -8.11 1.88
C LEU A 28 1.09 -8.59 1.66
N LEU A 29 0.34 -7.96 0.75
CA LEU A 29 -1.00 -8.42 0.38
C LEU A 29 -0.96 -9.79 -0.32
N PHE A 30 0.08 -10.05 -1.13
CA PHE A 30 0.34 -11.38 -1.67
C PHE A 30 0.56 -12.40 -0.56
N ASP A 31 1.37 -12.10 0.46
CA ASP A 31 1.55 -12.97 1.62
C ASP A 31 0.21 -13.25 2.33
N TYR A 32 -0.64 -12.23 2.49
CA TYR A 32 -1.98 -12.43 3.03
C TYR A 32 -2.83 -13.36 2.16
N CYS A 33 -2.87 -13.17 0.83
CA CYS A 33 -3.56 -14.07 -0.10
C CYS A 33 -3.07 -15.51 0.07
N TYR A 34 -1.76 -15.70 0.12
CA TYR A 34 -1.12 -16.99 0.30
C TYR A 34 -1.58 -17.67 1.60
N TYR A 35 -1.35 -17.03 2.74
CA TYR A 35 -1.68 -17.63 4.04
C TYR A 35 -3.18 -17.82 4.27
N ILE A 36 -4.03 -16.93 3.74
CA ILE A 36 -5.49 -17.07 3.84
C ILE A 36 -5.94 -18.29 3.02
N THR A 37 -5.45 -18.43 1.79
CA THR A 37 -5.77 -19.54 0.89
C THR A 37 -5.43 -20.89 1.52
N PHE A 38 -4.19 -21.08 1.99
CA PHE A 38 -3.75 -22.35 2.55
C PHE A 38 -4.23 -22.61 4.00
N LYS A 39 -4.75 -21.60 4.71
CA LYS A 39 -5.36 -21.82 6.04
C LYS A 39 -6.85 -22.11 6.00
N ARG A 40 -7.53 -21.72 4.92
CA ARG A 40 -8.98 -21.92 4.76
C ARG A 40 -9.30 -22.88 3.63
N THR A 41 -8.98 -22.51 2.40
CA THR A 41 -9.44 -23.19 1.19
C THR A 41 -8.63 -24.46 0.91
N LEU A 42 -7.31 -24.37 0.99
CA LEU A 42 -6.39 -25.47 0.69
C LEU A 42 -5.71 -26.01 1.96
N LYS A 43 -6.49 -26.16 3.04
CA LYS A 43 -5.98 -26.49 4.39
C LYS A 43 -5.17 -27.78 4.45
N GLU A 44 -5.52 -28.77 3.64
CA GLU A 44 -4.82 -30.05 3.57
C GLU A 44 -3.38 -29.89 3.05
N TYR A 45 -3.14 -28.86 2.24
CA TYR A 45 -1.83 -28.54 1.65
C TYR A 45 -1.01 -27.56 2.48
N LYS A 46 -1.47 -27.18 3.68
CA LYS A 46 -0.82 -26.16 4.50
C LYS A 46 0.62 -26.51 4.89
N GLU A 47 0.95 -27.79 5.02
CA GLU A 47 2.32 -28.23 5.34
C GLU A 47 3.24 -28.14 4.11
N GLU A 48 2.69 -28.35 2.91
CA GLU A 48 3.41 -28.23 1.63
C GLU A 48 3.64 -26.77 1.23
N PHE A 49 2.68 -25.89 1.56
CA PHE A 49 2.69 -24.47 1.25
C PHE A 49 2.74 -23.65 2.53
N SER A 50 3.91 -23.68 3.18
CA SER A 50 4.12 -23.07 4.48
C SER A 50 4.81 -21.71 4.41
N ASP A 51 5.56 -21.44 3.33
CA ASP A 51 6.28 -20.19 3.12
C ASP A 51 6.17 -19.72 1.64
N PRO A 52 5.61 -18.53 1.36
CA PRO A 52 5.50 -17.99 0.00
C PRO A 52 6.85 -17.70 -0.67
N TYR A 53 7.92 -17.52 0.10
CA TYR A 53 9.26 -17.25 -0.45
C TYR A 53 9.99 -18.54 -0.83
N GLU A 54 9.67 -19.67 -0.18
CA GLU A 54 10.23 -20.98 -0.53
C GLU A 54 9.36 -21.72 -1.56
N GLN A 55 8.03 -21.55 -1.48
CA GLN A 55 7.05 -22.16 -2.39
C GLN A 55 6.21 -21.08 -3.10
N PRO A 56 6.81 -20.20 -3.92
CA PRO A 56 6.07 -19.14 -4.59
C PRO A 56 5.04 -19.71 -5.58
N ILE A 57 3.88 -19.07 -5.61
CA ILE A 57 2.86 -19.32 -6.64
C ILE A 57 3.22 -18.45 -7.85
N TRP A 58 3.65 -19.09 -8.92
CA TRP A 58 4.03 -18.44 -10.19
C TRP A 58 2.85 -18.17 -11.12
N ASP A 59 1.74 -18.87 -10.91
CA ASP A 59 0.53 -18.69 -11.68
C ASP A 59 -0.18 -17.40 -11.26
N LEU A 60 -0.24 -16.44 -12.19
CA LEU A 60 -0.79 -15.11 -11.97
C LEU A 60 -2.29 -15.15 -11.64
N ASP A 61 -3.00 -16.15 -12.16
CA ASP A 61 -4.46 -16.28 -12.03
C ASP A 61 -4.86 -17.23 -10.89
N PHE A 62 -3.88 -17.82 -10.19
CA PHE A 62 -4.15 -18.78 -9.12
C PHE A 62 -5.11 -18.23 -8.06
N PHE A 63 -4.87 -17.01 -7.57
CA PHE A 63 -5.70 -16.43 -6.50
C PHE A 63 -7.06 -15.92 -7.01
N THR A 64 -7.20 -15.67 -8.31
CA THR A 64 -8.50 -15.34 -8.91
C THR A 64 -9.36 -16.58 -9.10
N ASP A 65 -8.74 -17.74 -9.30
CA ASP A 65 -9.41 -19.02 -9.52
C ASP A 65 -9.76 -19.77 -8.21
N VAL A 66 -9.14 -19.39 -7.09
CA VAL A 66 -9.48 -19.92 -5.76
C VAL A 66 -10.93 -19.58 -5.42
N ASP A 67 -11.71 -20.60 -5.01
CA ASP A 67 -13.10 -20.45 -4.55
C ASP A 67 -13.18 -19.85 -3.13
N ASP A 68 -12.59 -18.66 -2.97
CA ASP A 68 -12.73 -17.82 -1.78
C ASP A 68 -12.86 -16.36 -2.21
N ALA A 69 -14.08 -15.84 -2.12
CA ALA A 69 -14.39 -14.47 -2.53
C ALA A 69 -13.61 -13.39 -1.75
N TYR A 70 -13.08 -13.70 -0.56
CA TYR A 70 -12.19 -12.81 0.17
C TYR A 70 -10.79 -12.78 -0.47
N VAL A 71 -10.25 -13.96 -0.81
CA VAL A 71 -8.95 -14.10 -1.50
C VAL A 71 -8.99 -13.42 -2.86
N GLN A 72 -10.03 -13.67 -3.66
CA GLN A 72 -10.20 -13.05 -4.98
C GLN A 72 -10.23 -11.51 -4.87
N GLN A 73 -10.97 -10.99 -3.89
CA GLN A 73 -11.08 -9.55 -3.67
C GLN A 73 -9.76 -8.94 -3.17
N LEU A 74 -9.01 -9.67 -2.35
CA LEU A 74 -7.69 -9.24 -1.86
C LEU A 74 -6.65 -9.27 -2.98
N SER A 75 -6.65 -10.32 -3.81
CA SER A 75 -5.83 -10.44 -5.01
C SER A 75 -6.09 -9.26 -5.96
N LYS A 76 -7.35 -8.89 -6.17
CA LYS A 76 -7.71 -7.69 -6.95
C LYS A 76 -7.11 -6.40 -6.38
N ILE A 77 -7.17 -6.19 -5.06
CA ILE A 77 -6.57 -5.02 -4.41
C ILE A 77 -5.05 -5.01 -4.62
N SER A 78 -4.39 -6.17 -4.49
CA SER A 78 -2.97 -6.32 -4.78
C SER A 78 -2.65 -5.96 -6.24
N GLY A 79 -3.44 -6.47 -7.19
CA GLY A 79 -3.29 -6.17 -8.62
C GLY A 79 -3.38 -4.68 -8.94
N ILE A 80 -4.34 -3.95 -8.34
CA ILE A 80 -4.47 -2.50 -8.49
C ILE A 80 -3.18 -1.76 -8.05
N LEU A 81 -2.55 -2.21 -6.95
CA LEU A 81 -1.30 -1.62 -6.48
C LEU A 81 -0.12 -1.98 -7.38
N VAL A 82 -0.07 -3.20 -7.93
CA VAL A 82 0.95 -3.61 -8.91
C VAL A 82 0.86 -2.75 -10.17
N GLU A 83 -0.34 -2.61 -10.74
CA GLU A 83 -0.59 -1.76 -11.92
C GLU A 83 -0.17 -0.31 -11.67
N TYR A 84 -0.62 0.26 -10.54
CA TYR A 84 -0.23 1.61 -10.16
C TYR A 84 1.29 1.75 -10.01
N SER A 85 1.96 0.80 -9.37
CA SER A 85 3.41 0.82 -9.16
C SER A 85 4.16 0.81 -10.49
N ALA A 86 3.80 -0.08 -11.41
CA ALA A 86 4.42 -0.18 -12.72
C ALA A 86 4.28 1.13 -13.51
N ASP A 87 3.06 1.67 -13.55
CA ASP A 87 2.75 2.94 -14.20
C ASP A 87 3.49 4.11 -13.57
N PHE A 88 3.54 4.17 -12.24
CA PHE A 88 4.21 5.23 -11.49
C PHE A 88 5.71 5.24 -11.76
N LEU A 89 6.36 4.07 -11.71
CA LEU A 89 7.78 3.90 -12.01
C LEU A 89 8.10 4.33 -13.44
N PHE A 90 7.31 3.85 -14.40
CA PHE A 90 7.46 4.18 -15.82
C PHE A 90 7.36 5.70 -16.07
N ARG A 91 6.31 6.35 -15.55
CA ARG A 91 6.10 7.81 -15.73
C ARG A 91 7.20 8.65 -15.11
N ASN A 92 7.80 8.17 -14.02
CA ASN A 92 8.85 8.89 -13.29
C ASN A 92 10.27 8.52 -13.75
N GLY A 93 10.40 7.67 -14.78
CA GLY A 93 11.69 7.18 -15.25
C GLY A 93 12.49 6.57 -14.10
N MET A 94 11.82 5.76 -13.28
CA MET A 94 12.40 5.02 -12.16
C MET A 94 12.47 3.55 -12.51
N ASP A 95 13.65 2.98 -12.37
CA ASP A 95 13.89 1.53 -12.35
C ASP A 95 14.25 1.10 -10.92
N ASP A 96 14.39 -0.21 -10.72
CA ASP A 96 14.72 -0.78 -9.40
C ASP A 96 16.04 -0.20 -8.85
N GLU A 97 17.03 0.02 -9.72
CA GLU A 97 18.33 0.59 -9.34
C GLU A 97 18.18 2.02 -8.80
N LYS A 98 17.40 2.86 -9.50
CA LYS A 98 17.16 4.25 -9.08
C LYS A 98 16.32 4.33 -7.82
N VAL A 99 15.34 3.44 -7.63
CA VAL A 99 14.57 3.34 -6.38
C VAL A 99 15.49 2.98 -5.22
N GLN A 100 16.38 2.02 -5.40
CA GLN A 100 17.34 1.62 -4.37
C GLN A 100 18.37 2.70 -4.06
N ASN A 101 18.88 3.41 -5.08
CA ASN A 101 19.86 4.48 -4.89
C ASN A 101 19.31 5.71 -4.17
N LEU A 102 18.01 5.99 -4.35
CA LEU A 102 17.30 7.09 -3.66
C LEU A 102 16.65 6.64 -2.34
N PHE A 103 16.83 5.38 -1.96
CA PHE A 103 16.26 4.85 -0.73
C PHE A 103 17.00 5.39 0.49
N ASP A 104 16.24 6.03 1.37
CA ASP A 104 16.66 6.43 2.71
C ASP A 104 15.65 5.80 3.66
N GLU A 105 16.13 4.84 4.46
CA GLU A 105 15.29 4.05 5.36
C GLU A 105 14.59 4.93 6.41
N GLU A 106 15.24 5.96 6.97
CA GLU A 106 14.64 6.82 8.00
C GLU A 106 13.48 7.63 7.41
N GLN A 107 13.63 8.10 6.17
CA GLN A 107 12.60 8.86 5.47
C GLN A 107 11.49 7.98 4.90
N ALA A 108 11.82 6.80 4.38
CA ALA A 108 10.83 5.87 3.84
C ALA A 108 9.89 5.32 4.94
N LEU A 109 10.43 5.08 6.14
CA LEU A 109 9.65 4.65 7.31
C LEU A 109 8.75 5.74 7.88
N ARG A 110 8.94 7.01 7.49
CA ARG A 110 8.17 8.15 7.99
C ARG A 110 6.66 8.04 7.71
N TYR A 111 6.32 7.50 6.55
CA TYR A 111 4.94 7.31 6.10
C TYR A 111 4.59 5.84 5.90
N ALA A 112 5.51 4.92 6.19
CA ALA A 112 5.32 3.50 5.92
C ALA A 112 4.06 2.95 6.61
N PRO A 113 3.35 2.02 5.96
CA PRO A 113 2.19 1.40 6.57
C PRO A 113 2.61 0.64 7.82
N ALA A 114 1.68 0.49 8.76
CA ALA A 114 1.87 -0.28 9.98
C ALA A 114 2.14 -1.75 9.63
N ASN A 115 3.42 -2.11 9.56
CA ASN A 115 3.84 -3.46 9.24
C ASN A 115 3.42 -4.43 10.36
N ARG A 116 2.84 -5.55 9.96
CA ARG A 116 2.34 -6.57 10.86
C ARG A 116 3.23 -7.81 10.79
N HIS A 117 4.13 -7.95 11.76
CA HIS A 117 5.01 -9.11 11.85
C HIS A 117 4.25 -10.44 12.04
N TYR A 118 4.90 -11.53 11.62
CA TYR A 118 4.50 -12.91 11.90
C TYR A 118 3.15 -13.34 11.32
N ILE A 119 2.85 -12.99 10.06
CA ILE A 119 1.61 -13.40 9.35
C ILE A 119 1.41 -14.92 9.43
N TYR A 120 2.47 -15.71 9.21
CA TYR A 120 2.44 -17.17 9.26
C TYR A 120 1.94 -17.77 10.59
N LYS A 121 2.17 -17.10 11.73
CA LYS A 121 1.73 -17.58 13.06
C LYS A 121 0.26 -17.28 13.35
N LYS A 122 -0.37 -16.37 12.61
CA LYS A 122 -1.71 -15.88 12.91
C LYS A 122 -2.78 -16.88 12.49
N GLY A 123 -3.83 -16.99 13.30
CA GLY A 123 -5.02 -17.76 12.94
C GLY A 123 -5.82 -17.05 11.84
N TYR A 124 -6.66 -17.79 11.12
CA TYR A 124 -7.44 -17.27 9.99
C TYR A 124 -8.24 -15.99 10.34
N ARG A 125 -8.99 -15.99 11.45
CA ARG A 125 -9.76 -14.81 11.87
C ARG A 125 -8.87 -13.58 12.15
N GLN A 126 -7.70 -13.80 12.72
CA GLN A 126 -6.74 -12.73 12.98
C GLN A 126 -6.16 -12.18 11.67
N LEU A 127 -5.90 -13.05 10.69
CA LEU A 127 -5.46 -12.64 9.36
C LEU A 127 -6.47 -11.71 8.71
N LEU A 128 -7.77 -12.04 8.71
CA LEU A 128 -8.80 -11.17 8.13
C LEU A 128 -8.82 -9.76 8.76
N ILE A 129 -8.75 -9.69 10.09
CA ILE A 129 -8.73 -8.41 10.82
C ILE A 129 -7.47 -7.63 10.47
N ASP A 130 -6.32 -8.30 10.49
CA ASP A 130 -5.03 -7.67 10.22
C ASP A 130 -4.92 -7.19 8.78
N THR A 131 -5.44 -7.95 7.80
CA THR A 131 -5.49 -7.54 6.40
C THR A 131 -6.32 -6.27 6.23
N HIS A 132 -7.48 -6.17 6.88
CA HIS A 132 -8.29 -4.96 6.85
C HIS A 132 -7.54 -3.74 7.39
N GLN A 133 -6.93 -3.87 8.57
CA GLN A 133 -6.15 -2.80 9.18
C GLN A 133 -4.93 -2.42 8.32
N TYR A 134 -4.32 -3.40 7.66
CA TYR A 134 -3.19 -3.16 6.78
C TYR A 134 -3.59 -2.34 5.56
N ILE A 135 -4.70 -2.69 4.88
CA ILE A 135 -5.22 -1.90 3.75
C ILE A 135 -5.57 -0.48 4.19
N GLU A 136 -6.17 -0.30 5.36
CA GLU A 136 -6.43 1.04 5.92
C GLU A 136 -5.13 1.83 6.12
N SER A 137 -4.09 1.18 6.63
CA SER A 137 -2.79 1.82 6.79
C SER A 137 -2.11 2.15 5.46
N VAL A 138 -2.29 1.32 4.42
CA VAL A 138 -1.78 1.61 3.06
C VAL A 138 -2.49 2.86 2.49
N ILE A 139 -3.81 2.96 2.64
CA ILE A 139 -4.56 4.15 2.23
C ILE A 139 -4.07 5.40 2.96
N GLU A 140 -3.84 5.30 4.27
CA GLU A 140 -3.28 6.41 5.06
C GLU A 140 -1.88 6.81 4.58
N THR A 141 -1.01 5.85 4.30
CA THR A 141 0.32 6.08 3.72
C THR A 141 0.23 6.86 2.41
N LEU A 142 -0.61 6.41 1.47
CA LEU A 142 -0.81 7.09 0.17
C LEU A 142 -1.31 8.53 0.35
N TYR A 143 -2.23 8.74 1.28
CA TYR A 143 -2.73 10.07 1.62
C TYR A 143 -1.63 10.98 2.18
N LEU A 144 -0.75 10.46 3.05
CA LEU A 144 0.37 11.22 3.60
C LEU A 144 1.39 11.61 2.52
N TYR A 145 1.64 10.74 1.54
CA TYR A 145 2.45 11.07 0.36
C TYR A 145 1.78 12.12 -0.52
N ALA A 146 0.46 12.03 -0.76
CA ALA A 146 -0.28 13.04 -1.50
C ALA A 146 -0.22 14.42 -0.80
N CYS A 147 -0.31 14.44 0.54
CA CYS A 147 -0.10 15.64 1.34
C CYS A 147 1.32 16.20 1.19
N ALA A 148 2.34 15.35 1.25
CA ALA A 148 3.73 15.76 1.14
C ALA A 148 4.02 16.41 -0.22
N ILE A 149 3.53 15.80 -1.31
CA ILE A 149 3.65 16.34 -2.67
C ILE A 149 2.84 17.64 -2.81
N THR A 150 1.64 17.70 -2.24
CA THR A 150 0.80 18.91 -2.25
C THR A 150 1.51 20.09 -1.60
N MET A 151 2.06 19.89 -0.40
CA MET A 151 2.75 20.93 0.37
C MET A 151 3.98 21.52 -0.33
N GLU A 152 4.55 20.81 -1.29
CA GLU A 152 5.64 21.30 -2.13
C GLU A 152 5.11 22.09 -3.33
N SER A 153 4.12 21.53 -4.03
CA SER A 153 3.53 22.14 -5.24
C SER A 153 2.79 23.46 -4.96
N TYR A 154 2.37 23.66 -3.72
CA TYR A 154 1.68 24.85 -3.23
C TYR A 154 2.58 25.51 -2.19
N GLN A 155 2.83 26.82 -2.27
CA GLN A 155 3.37 27.58 -1.13
C GLN A 155 2.29 27.70 -0.02
N LEU A 156 1.85 26.56 0.53
CA LEU A 156 0.78 26.51 1.52
C LEU A 156 1.29 27.11 2.84
N PRO A 157 0.51 28.00 3.47
CA PRO A 157 0.90 28.59 4.73
C PRO A 157 1.09 27.53 5.82
N LYS A 158 2.06 27.77 6.71
CA LYS A 158 2.56 26.92 7.83
C LYS A 158 1.53 26.30 8.78
N TYR A 159 0.23 26.50 8.60
CA TYR A 159 -0.84 26.10 9.51
C TYR A 159 -1.73 24.95 9.01
N MET A 160 -1.40 24.26 7.90
CA MET A 160 -2.01 22.95 7.63
C MET A 160 -1.52 21.93 8.67
N ARG A 161 -2.41 21.60 9.61
CA ARG A 161 -2.15 20.76 10.77
C ARG A 161 -2.07 19.30 10.34
N CYS A 162 -0.93 18.65 10.59
CA CYS A 162 -0.67 17.22 10.34
C CYS A 162 -1.51 16.21 11.17
N LYS A 163 -2.65 16.61 11.71
CA LYS A 163 -3.61 15.72 12.34
C LYS A 163 -5.00 16.31 12.19
N VAL A 164 -5.74 15.80 11.22
CA VAL A 164 -7.19 15.91 11.28
C VAL A 164 -7.78 14.58 10.84
N VAL A 165 -8.42 13.90 11.79
CA VAL A 165 -9.28 12.75 11.51
C VAL A 165 -10.49 13.32 10.78
N TYR A 166 -10.48 13.23 9.46
CA TYR A 166 -11.63 13.50 8.61
C TYR A 166 -12.05 12.21 7.93
N THR A 167 -13.33 12.15 7.55
CA THR A 167 -13.77 11.18 6.54
C THR A 167 -12.93 11.39 5.27
N LEU A 168 -12.64 10.32 4.52
CA LEU A 168 -11.74 10.35 3.36
C LEU A 168 -12.12 11.48 2.36
N ASP A 169 -13.41 11.68 2.11
CA ASP A 169 -13.89 12.72 1.20
C ASP A 169 -13.55 14.15 1.67
N GLU A 170 -13.60 14.42 2.99
CA GLU A 170 -13.30 15.73 3.56
C GLU A 170 -11.80 16.02 3.66
N SER A 171 -10.95 14.98 3.65
CA SER A 171 -9.50 15.13 3.72
C SER A 171 -8.89 15.41 2.34
N LEU A 172 -9.43 14.81 1.27
CA LEU A 172 -8.93 14.97 -0.10
C LEU A 172 -9.10 16.39 -0.66
N ARG A 173 -10.07 17.18 -0.19
CA ARG A 173 -10.33 18.55 -0.67
C ARG A 173 -9.17 19.54 -0.49
N PHE A 174 -8.19 19.19 0.34
CA PHE A 174 -7.04 20.05 0.65
C PHE A 174 -5.81 19.70 -0.19
N LEU A 175 -5.90 18.67 -1.04
CA LEU A 175 -4.82 18.23 -1.92
C LEU A 175 -4.74 19.08 -3.19
N ASN A 176 -3.54 19.26 -3.72
CA ASN A 176 -3.35 19.95 -5.00
C ASN A 176 -3.64 19.00 -6.16
N LEU A 177 -4.91 18.91 -6.56
CA LEU A 177 -5.35 18.06 -7.67
C LEU A 177 -4.85 18.52 -9.06
N GLU A 178 -4.28 19.73 -9.18
CA GLU A 178 -3.59 20.16 -10.41
C GLU A 178 -2.25 19.45 -10.59
N ASN A 179 -1.64 18.98 -9.49
CA ASN A 179 -0.47 18.13 -9.56
C ASN A 179 -0.89 16.72 -9.99
N TYR A 180 -0.37 16.28 -11.14
CA TYR A 180 -0.70 14.98 -11.72
C TYR A 180 -0.49 13.81 -10.75
N GLU A 181 0.60 13.78 -9.99
CA GLU A 181 0.89 12.69 -9.05
C GLU A 181 -0.10 12.65 -7.88
N VAL A 182 -0.48 13.84 -7.40
CA VAL A 182 -1.49 13.97 -6.33
C VAL A 182 -2.86 13.51 -6.83
N ASN A 183 -3.21 13.82 -8.09
CA ASN A 183 -4.44 13.34 -8.69
C ASN A 183 -4.45 11.81 -8.83
N THR A 184 -3.38 11.21 -9.36
CA THR A 184 -3.30 9.75 -9.50
C THR A 184 -3.31 9.02 -8.16
N LEU A 185 -2.68 9.60 -7.12
CA LEU A 185 -2.75 9.06 -5.76
C LEU A 185 -4.16 9.14 -5.18
N THR A 186 -4.86 10.24 -5.44
CA THR A 186 -6.24 10.45 -4.99
C THR A 186 -7.18 9.43 -5.64
N GLU A 187 -7.04 9.21 -6.95
CA GLU A 187 -7.80 8.20 -7.68
C GLU A 187 -7.53 6.79 -7.12
N LEU A 188 -6.26 6.44 -6.89
CA LEU A 188 -5.89 5.16 -6.28
C LEU A 188 -6.52 4.99 -4.89
N ILE A 189 -6.44 6.01 -4.03
CA ILE A 189 -7.03 6.00 -2.69
C ILE A 189 -8.54 5.70 -2.75
N LEU A 190 -9.27 6.36 -3.65
CA LEU A 190 -10.71 6.14 -3.82
C LEU A 190 -11.02 4.74 -4.34
N ILE A 191 -10.22 4.21 -5.26
CA ILE A 191 -10.38 2.84 -5.75
C ILE A 191 -10.15 1.84 -4.61
N LEU A 192 -9.06 1.98 -3.85
CA LEU A 192 -8.71 1.09 -2.75
C LEU A 192 -9.74 1.13 -1.63
N ASP A 193 -10.26 2.30 -1.26
CA ASP A 193 -11.29 2.42 -0.23
C ASP A 193 -12.59 1.72 -0.65
N ASN A 194 -13.00 1.88 -1.92
CA ASN A 194 -14.14 1.18 -2.48
C ASN A 194 -13.98 -0.35 -2.49
N GLU A 195 -12.81 -0.85 -2.89
CA GLU A 195 -12.54 -2.29 -2.90
C GLU A 195 -12.40 -2.86 -1.46
N LYS A 196 -11.84 -2.09 -0.53
CA LYS A 196 -11.82 -2.44 0.91
C LYS A 196 -13.23 -2.59 1.49
N GLU A 197 -14.16 -1.70 1.15
CA GLU A 197 -15.53 -1.81 1.62
C GLU A 197 -16.26 -3.05 1.06
N LYS A 198 -15.87 -3.53 -0.13
CA LYS A 198 -16.37 -4.81 -0.68
C LYS A 198 -15.88 -6.02 0.11
N LEU A 199 -14.68 -5.96 0.70
CA LEU A 199 -14.20 -7.02 1.60
C LEU A 199 -15.08 -7.16 2.85
N LYS A 200 -15.61 -6.05 3.39
CA LYS A 200 -16.48 -6.08 4.60
C LYS A 200 -17.86 -6.69 4.34
N ARG A 201 -18.36 -6.59 3.10
CA ARG A 201 -19.75 -6.96 2.73
C ARG A 201 -19.93 -8.44 2.38
N LYS A 202 -18.84 -9.18 2.11
CA LYS A 202 -18.89 -10.60 1.76
C LYS A 202 -18.68 -11.48 3.01
N LYS A 203 -19.68 -11.52 3.90
CA LYS A 203 -19.78 -12.51 4.99
C LYS A 203 -20.72 -13.63 4.62
#